data_AF-A0A935RYL9-F1
#
_entry.id   AF-A0A935RYL9-F1
#
_cell.length_a   1.000
_cell.length_b   1.000
_cell.length_c   1.000
_cell.angle_alpha   90.00
_cell.angle_beta   90.00
_cell.angle_gamma   90.00
#
_symmetry.space_group_name_H-M   'P 1'
#
loop_
_entity.id
_entity.type
_entity.pdbx_description
1 polymer ?
#
loop_
_entity_poly.entity_id
_entity_poly.type
_entity_poly.pdbx_seq_one_letter_code
_entity_poly.pdbx_strand_id
1 'polypeptide(L)'
;MHDMGGVPNAIVTDNLKPAVIKASKFDPELNASMADFAAHYDTVVLPTRARKPKDKALVESAVNILYTRVYAPLHDKVFHTLKDLNIAIRALVDRHNQMLFQGKNFSRRQQFENIEKDMLKALPDMILNLKLCRSNSTSQLSRSTLRR
;
A
#
# COMPACT_ATOMS: atom_id res chain seq x y z
N MET A 1 3.30 -4.86 4.54
CA MET A 1 4.38 -4.51 5.50
C MET A 1 5.10 -5.76 5.97
N HIS A 2 4.41 -6.73 6.57
CA HIS A 2 5.03 -7.97 7.06
C HIS A 2 5.85 -8.76 6.01
N ASP A 3 5.38 -8.89 4.76
CA ASP A 3 6.13 -9.59 3.70
C ASP A 3 7.45 -8.88 3.32
N MET A 4 7.55 -7.57 3.53
CA MET A 4 8.77 -6.79 3.33
C MET A 4 9.65 -6.77 4.59
N GLY A 5 9.16 -7.26 5.74
CA GLY A 5 9.88 -7.24 7.00
C GLY A 5 10.04 -5.86 7.63
N GLY A 6 9.26 -4.87 7.20
CA GLY A 6 9.38 -3.49 7.68
C GLY A 6 8.34 -2.55 7.07
N VAL A 7 8.40 -1.28 7.48
CA VAL A 7 7.49 -0.21 7.02
C VAL A 7 8.27 0.83 6.20
N PRO A 8 7.82 1.17 4.98
CA PRO A 8 8.39 2.27 4.21
C PRO A 8 8.01 3.63 4.82
N ASN A 9 8.84 4.64 4.58
CA ASN A 9 8.58 6.00 5.07
C ASN A 9 7.36 6.67 4.41
N ALA A 10 7.07 6.31 3.16
CA ALA A 10 5.95 6.85 2.43
C ALA A 10 5.33 5.81 1.50
N ILE A 11 4.01 5.87 1.36
CA ILE A 11 3.22 5.08 0.41
C ILE A 11 2.56 6.04 -0.55
N VAL A 12 2.83 5.86 -1.84
CA VAL A 12 2.14 6.60 -2.89
C VAL A 12 0.88 5.81 -3.26
N THR A 13 -0.28 6.38 -2.99
CA THR A 13 -1.58 5.76 -3.32
C THR A 13 -2.20 6.47 -4.51
N ASP A 14 -2.93 5.72 -5.34
CA ASP A 14 -3.76 6.36 -6.36
C ASP A 14 -4.83 7.25 -5.69
N ASN A 15 -5.27 8.31 -6.37
CA ASN A 15 -6.26 9.26 -5.86
C ASN A 15 -7.68 8.67 -5.89
N LEU A 16 -7.86 7.56 -5.18
CA LEU A 16 -9.13 6.87 -4.99
C LEU A 16 -9.97 7.68 -4.00
N LYS A 17 -11.13 8.18 -4.44
CA LYS A 17 -12.14 8.83 -3.58
C LYS A 17 -12.45 8.10 -2.25
N PRO A 18 -12.44 6.75 -2.13
CA PRO A 18 -12.64 6.09 -0.83
C PRO A 18 -11.47 6.23 0.16
N ALA A 19 -10.26 6.51 -0.32
CA ALA A 19 -9.06 6.66 0.51
C ALA A 19 -8.69 8.15 0.75
N VAL A 20 -9.01 9.02 -0.21
CA VAL A 20 -8.59 10.43 -0.24
C VAL A 20 -9.83 11.30 -0.42
N ILE A 21 -10.15 12.09 0.60
CA ILE A 21 -11.26 13.05 0.59
C ILE A 21 -10.86 14.27 -0.25
N LYS A 22 -9.62 14.76 -0.06
CA LYS A 22 -9.05 15.87 -0.82
C LYS A 22 -7.57 15.64 -1.11
N ALA A 23 -7.23 15.48 -2.38
CA ALA A 23 -5.84 15.36 -2.80
C ALA A 23 -5.15 16.74 -2.73
N SER A 24 -4.09 16.83 -1.93
CA SER A 24 -3.19 17.99 -1.87
C SER A 24 -1.74 17.49 -1.87
N LYS A 25 -0.84 18.30 -2.42
CA LYS A 25 0.59 17.96 -2.50
C LYS A 25 1.28 18.02 -1.13
N PHE A 26 0.75 18.82 -0.21
CA PHE A 26 1.37 19.12 1.08
C PHE A 26 0.54 18.68 2.28
N ASP A 27 -0.79 18.62 2.13
CA ASP A 27 -1.71 18.26 3.22
C ASP A 27 -2.94 17.53 2.67
N PRO A 28 -2.79 16.25 2.25
CA PRO A 28 -3.90 15.48 1.74
C PRO A 28 -4.88 15.12 2.87
N GLU A 29 -6.17 15.44 2.68
CA GLU A 29 -7.21 14.99 3.61
C GLU A 29 -7.52 13.51 3.30
N LEU A 30 -6.99 12.64 4.14
CA LEU A 30 -7.23 11.20 4.09
C LEU A 30 -8.55 10.85 4.77
N ASN A 31 -9.16 9.75 4.35
CA ASN A 31 -10.26 9.14 5.11
C ASN A 31 -9.73 8.66 6.48
N ALA A 32 -10.58 8.66 7.51
CA ALA A 32 -10.22 8.28 8.88
C ALA A 32 -9.48 6.94 8.95
N SER A 33 -9.95 5.92 8.23
CA SER A 33 -9.27 4.61 8.20
C SER A 33 -7.87 4.64 7.58
N MET A 34 -7.63 5.52 6.60
CA MET A 34 -6.32 5.67 5.97
C MET A 34 -5.38 6.51 6.85
N ALA A 35 -5.92 7.50 7.57
CA ALA A 35 -5.19 8.26 8.57
C ALA A 35 -4.77 7.38 9.76
N ASP A 36 -5.67 6.53 10.27
CA ASP A 36 -5.37 5.56 11.33
C ASP A 36 -4.28 4.57 10.90
N PHE A 37 -4.34 4.11 9.64
CA PHE A 37 -3.31 3.27 9.06
C PHE A 37 -1.94 3.99 9.00
N ALA A 38 -1.93 5.22 8.49
CA ALA A 38 -0.72 6.04 8.38
C ALA A 38 -0.07 6.27 9.75
N ALA A 39 -0.88 6.60 10.77
CA ALA A 39 -0.43 6.81 12.13
C ALA A 39 0.10 5.53 12.79
N HIS A 40 -0.60 4.41 12.60
CA HIS A 40 -0.21 3.14 13.22
C HIS A 40 1.12 2.60 12.70
N TYR A 41 1.37 2.74 11.40
CA TYR A 41 2.61 2.31 10.78
C TYR A 41 3.68 3.41 10.75
N ASP A 42 3.40 4.61 11.27
CA ASP A 42 4.29 5.78 11.18
C ASP A 42 4.80 6.02 9.74
N THR A 43 3.87 5.96 8.78
CA THR A 43 4.13 6.14 7.34
C THR A 43 3.30 7.27 6.78
N VAL A 44 3.87 8.04 5.85
CA VAL A 44 3.14 9.10 5.15
C VAL A 44 2.40 8.52 3.94
N VAL A 45 1.11 8.80 3.79
CA VAL A 45 0.34 8.41 2.60
C VAL A 45 0.23 9.61 1.67
N LEU A 46 0.83 9.51 0.48
CA LEU A 46 0.86 10.57 -0.52
C LEU A 46 -0.05 10.21 -1.69
N PRO A 47 -1.17 10.93 -1.90
CA PRO A 47 -2.00 10.69 -3.08
C PRO A 47 -1.32 11.16 -4.35
N THR A 48 -1.48 10.40 -5.44
CA THR A 48 -1.04 10.80 -6.78
C THR A 48 -1.78 12.07 -7.22
N ARG A 49 -1.12 12.89 -8.05
CA ARG A 49 -1.71 14.15 -8.53
C ARG A 49 -2.88 13.84 -9.47
N ALA A 50 -4.03 14.45 -9.20
CA ALA A 50 -5.14 14.45 -10.16
C ALA A 50 -4.66 15.03 -11.51
N ARG A 51 -4.94 14.33 -12.61
CA ARG A 51 -4.69 14.75 -14.00
C ARG A 51 -3.22 14.83 -14.48
N LYS A 52 -2.25 14.23 -13.76
CA LYS A 52 -0.89 13.98 -14.30
C LYS A 52 -0.53 12.50 -14.24
N PRO A 53 -0.83 11.71 -15.28
CA PRO A 53 -0.80 10.24 -15.25
C PRO A 53 0.61 9.67 -15.48
N LYS A 54 1.63 10.14 -14.76
CA LYS A 54 2.98 9.53 -14.86
C LYS A 54 3.08 8.23 -14.06
N ASP A 55 2.46 8.19 -12.89
CA ASP A 55 2.53 7.04 -12.00
C ASP A 55 1.65 5.87 -12.48
N LYS A 56 0.60 6.19 -13.26
CA LYS A 56 -0.36 5.22 -13.79
C LYS A 56 0.26 4.21 -14.76
N ALA A 57 1.16 4.65 -15.64
CA ALA A 57 1.78 3.76 -16.63
C ALA A 57 2.65 2.67 -15.99
N LEU A 58 3.34 2.99 -14.89
CA LEU A 58 4.15 2.01 -14.15
C LEU A 58 3.27 0.96 -13.47
N VAL A 59 2.15 1.39 -12.87
CA VAL A 59 1.18 0.49 -12.23
C VAL A 59 0.55 -0.45 -13.26
N GLU A 60 0.09 0.07 -14.40
CA GLU A 60 -0.51 -0.74 -15.46
C GLU A 60 0.48 -1.78 -16.01
N SER A 61 1.74 -1.38 -16.23
CA SER A 61 2.80 -2.29 -16.65
C SER A 61 3.04 -3.40 -15.61
N ALA A 62 3.10 -3.05 -14.32
CA ALA A 62 3.27 -4.02 -13.25
C ALA A 62 2.09 -5.01 -13.17
N VAL A 63 0.86 -4.52 -13.31
CA VAL A 63 -0.35 -5.37 -13.32
C VAL A 63 -0.30 -6.34 -14.49
N ASN A 64 0.04 -5.88 -15.69
CA ASN A 64 0.15 -6.74 -16.86
C ASN A 64 1.21 -7.84 -16.67
N ILE A 65 2.36 -7.49 -16.09
CA ILE A 65 3.42 -8.45 -15.76
C ILE A 65 2.91 -9.53 -14.79
N LEU A 66 2.18 -9.15 -13.75
CA LEU A 66 1.62 -10.11 -12.79
C LEU A 66 0.55 -11.00 -13.42
N TYR A 67 -0.27 -10.44 -14.32
CA TYR A 67 -1.24 -11.24 -15.06
C TYR A 67 -0.55 -12.33 -15.88
N THR A 68 0.48 -11.97 -16.65
CA THR A 68 1.23 -12.93 -17.47
C THR A 68 2.03 -13.93 -16.64
N ARG A 69 2.65 -13.50 -15.54
CA ARG A 69 3.63 -14.33 -14.81
C ARG A 69 3.05 -15.09 -13.62
N VAL A 70 1.93 -14.65 -13.07
CA VAL A 70 1.29 -15.27 -11.90
C VAL A 70 -0.07 -15.84 -12.28
N TYR A 71 -0.95 -15.04 -12.86
CA TYR A 71 -2.31 -15.52 -13.17
C TYR A 71 -2.32 -16.57 -14.28
N ALA A 72 -1.69 -16.29 -15.43
CA ALA A 72 -1.73 -17.21 -16.58
C ALA A 72 -1.21 -18.63 -16.25
N PRO A 73 -0.12 -18.83 -15.48
CA PRO A 73 0.32 -20.17 -15.08
C PRO A 73 -0.58 -20.90 -14.07
N LEU A 74 -1.46 -20.17 -13.39
CA LEU A 74 -2.42 -20.72 -12.42
C LEU A 74 -3.79 -20.96 -13.03
N HIS A 75 -4.11 -20.32 -14.15
CA HIS A 75 -5.43 -20.31 -14.77
C HIS A 75 -6.00 -21.73 -15.00
N ASP A 76 -5.17 -22.66 -15.46
CA ASP A 76 -5.61 -24.02 -15.80
C ASP A 76 -5.42 -25.02 -14.62
N LYS A 77 -5.09 -24.53 -13.43
CA LYS A 77 -4.85 -25.37 -12.25
C LYS A 77 -6.05 -25.30 -11.30
N VAL A 78 -6.46 -26.46 -10.80
CA VAL A 78 -7.51 -26.57 -9.78
C VAL A 78 -6.85 -26.62 -8.40
N PHE A 79 -7.31 -25.76 -7.49
CA PHE A 79 -6.90 -25.74 -6.09
C PHE A 79 -8.08 -26.10 -5.21
N HIS A 80 -7.87 -26.97 -4.23
CA HIS A 80 -8.92 -27.43 -3.31
C HIS A 80 -8.92 -26.67 -1.99
N THR A 81 -7.85 -25.93 -1.68
CA THR A 81 -7.76 -25.09 -0.50
C THR A 81 -7.17 -23.72 -0.83
N LEU A 82 -7.58 -22.71 -0.06
CA LEU A 82 -7.00 -21.37 -0.15
C LEU A 82 -5.50 -21.38 0.19
N LYS A 83 -5.08 -22.29 1.08
CA LYS A 83 -3.68 -22.44 1.46
C LYS A 83 -2.83 -22.87 0.27
N ASP A 84 -3.29 -23.84 -0.51
CA ASP A 84 -2.56 -24.35 -1.68
C ASP A 84 -2.46 -23.29 -2.78
N LEU A 85 -3.55 -22.54 -3.00
CA LEU A 85 -3.54 -21.41 -3.93
C LEU A 85 -2.52 -20.34 -3.49
N ASN A 86 -2.50 -19.97 -2.21
CA ASN A 86 -1.56 -18.99 -1.68
C ASN A 86 -0.10 -19.45 -1.81
N ILE A 87 0.18 -20.75 -1.59
CA ILE A 87 1.52 -21.32 -1.80
C ILE A 87 1.92 -21.20 -3.27
N ALA A 88 1.02 -21.55 -4.20
CA ALA A 88 1.30 -21.47 -5.62
C ALA A 88 1.52 -20.02 -6.11
N ILE A 89 0.72 -19.07 -5.62
CA ILE A 89 0.89 -17.64 -5.90
C ILE A 89 2.25 -17.16 -5.38
N ARG A 90 2.61 -17.48 -4.13
CA ARG A 90 3.89 -17.09 -3.53
C ARG A 90 5.07 -17.59 -4.33
N ALA A 91 5.04 -18.85 -4.74
CA ALA A 91 6.12 -19.43 -5.56
C ALA A 91 6.32 -18.68 -6.89
N LEU A 92 5.24 -18.26 -7.56
CA LEU A 92 5.32 -17.51 -8.81
C LEU A 92 5.78 -16.07 -8.61
N VAL A 93 5.33 -15.42 -7.54
CA VAL A 93 5.79 -14.08 -7.14
C VAL A 93 7.27 -14.10 -6.77
N ASP A 94 7.72 -15.08 -6.00
CA ASP A 94 9.13 -15.25 -5.65
C ASP A 94 9.99 -15.46 -6.90
N ARG A 95 9.54 -16.31 -7.82
CA ARG A 95 10.18 -16.47 -9.12
C ARG A 95 10.26 -15.16 -9.88
N HIS A 96 9.18 -14.38 -9.93
CA HIS A 96 9.18 -13.06 -10.58
C HIS A 96 10.20 -12.11 -9.95
N ASN A 97 10.28 -12.06 -8.62
CA ASN A 97 11.17 -11.18 -7.87
C ASN A 97 12.65 -11.56 -8.04
N GLN A 98 12.95 -12.84 -8.26
CA GLN A 98 14.31 -13.34 -8.51
C GLN A 98 14.78 -13.14 -9.96
N MET A 99 13.88 -12.85 -10.91
CA MET A 99 14.29 -12.58 -12.29
C MET A 99 15.09 -11.27 -12.39
N LEU A 100 16.20 -11.33 -13.12
CA LEU A 100 17.01 -10.15 -13.45
C LEU A 100 16.20 -9.13 -14.24
N PHE A 101 16.50 -7.85 -14.05
CA PHE A 101 15.98 -6.81 -14.93
C PHE A 101 16.60 -6.94 -16.33
N GLN A 102 15.85 -6.52 -17.35
CA GLN A 102 16.39 -6.45 -18.71
C GLN A 102 17.61 -5.53 -18.73
N GLY A 103 18.75 -6.06 -19.20
CA GLY A 103 20.01 -5.33 -19.30
C GLY A 103 20.70 -5.03 -17.97
N LYS A 104 20.32 -5.68 -16.85
CA LYS A 104 21.01 -5.52 -15.56
C LYS A 104 21.38 -6.87 -14.94
N ASN A 105 22.42 -6.85 -14.11
CA ASN A 105 22.95 -8.05 -13.44
C ASN A 105 22.32 -8.29 -12.06
N PHE A 106 21.21 -7.62 -11.75
CA PHE A 106 20.51 -7.79 -10.48
C PHE A 106 19.00 -7.95 -10.67
N SER A 107 18.38 -8.62 -9.70
CA SER A 107 16.94 -8.85 -9.62
C SER A 107 16.25 -7.84 -8.70
N ARG A 108 14.91 -7.83 -8.72
CA ARG A 108 14.11 -7.05 -7.76
C ARG A 108 14.44 -7.43 -6.32
N ARG A 109 14.60 -8.74 -6.07
CA ARG A 109 14.96 -9.27 -4.75
C ARG A 109 16.31 -8.75 -4.27
N GLN A 110 17.33 -8.80 -5.13
CA GLN A 110 18.66 -8.30 -4.79
C GLN A 110 18.67 -6.79 -4.58
N GLN A 111 17.93 -6.03 -5.40
CA GLN A 111 17.78 -4.59 -5.19
C GLN A 111 17.13 -4.28 -3.84
N PHE A 112 16.07 -5.00 -3.49
CA PHE A 112 15.40 -4.86 -2.21
C PHE A 112 16.33 -5.17 -1.03
N GLU A 113 17.02 -6.32 -1.08
CA GLU A 113 17.90 -6.77 0.00
C GLU A 113 19.12 -5.87 0.20
N ASN A 114 19.69 -5.33 -0.88
CA ASN A 114 20.94 -4.56 -0.81
C ASN A 114 20.74 -3.06 -0.53
N ILE A 115 19.53 -2.53 -0.76
CA ILE A 115 19.28 -1.08 -0.75
C ILE A 115 18.05 -0.74 0.09
N GLU A 116 16.91 -1.33 -0.22
CA GLU A 116 15.63 -0.87 0.30
C GLU A 116 15.36 -1.38 1.71
N LYS A 117 15.78 -2.61 2.03
CA LYS A 117 15.50 -3.28 3.30
C LYS A 117 16.05 -2.50 4.50
N ASP A 118 17.24 -1.94 4.37
CA ASP A 118 17.90 -1.17 5.44
C ASP A 118 17.26 0.21 5.66
N MET A 119 16.45 0.68 4.71
CA MET A 119 15.71 1.95 4.79
C MET A 119 14.32 1.79 5.42
N LEU A 120 13.89 0.56 5.73
CA LEU A 120 12.59 0.29 6.33
C LEU A 120 12.62 0.54 7.84
N LYS A 121 11.53 1.12 8.35
CA LYS A 121 11.25 1.19 9.78
C LYS A 121 10.84 -0.19 10.31
N ALA A 122 11.04 -0.41 11.61
CA ALA A 122 10.56 -1.61 12.29
C ALA A 122 9.01 -1.70 12.22
N LEU A 123 8.50 -2.92 12.24
CA LEU A 123 7.06 -3.16 12.32
C LEU A 123 6.55 -2.79 13.72
N PRO A 124 5.34 -2.22 13.85
CA PRO A 124 4.71 -2.03 15.14
C PRO A 124 4.46 -3.37 15.84
N ASP A 125 4.65 -3.43 17.16
CA ASP A 125 4.38 -4.64 17.95
C ASP A 125 2.88 -4.95 18.08
N MET A 126 2.03 -3.93 17.91
CA MET A 126 0.57 -4.05 18.01
C MET A 126 -0.05 -4.23 16.63
N ILE A 127 -1.08 -5.07 16.53
CA ILE A 127 -1.88 -5.22 15.31
C ILE A 127 -2.81 -4.01 15.13
N LEU A 128 -2.91 -3.49 13.91
CA LEU A 128 -3.85 -2.42 13.55
C LEU A 128 -5.30 -2.86 13.83
N ASN A 129 -5.97 -2.16 14.74
CA ASN A 129 -7.39 -2.36 15.06
C ASN A 129 -8.25 -1.26 14.42
N LEU A 130 -8.90 -1.56 13.29
CA LEU A 130 -9.75 -0.62 12.54
C LEU A 130 -11.09 -0.26 13.23
N LYS A 131 -11.38 -0.79 14.43
CA LYS A 131 -12.72 -0.74 15.06
C LYS A 131 -12.99 0.47 15.98
N LEU A 132 -12.02 1.32 16.29
CA LEU A 132 -12.17 2.32 17.36
C LEU A 132 -12.85 3.65 16.95
N CYS A 133 -12.92 4.01 15.68
CA CYS A 133 -13.41 5.33 15.26
C CYS A 133 -14.84 5.30 14.68
N ARG A 134 -15.82 4.86 15.49
CA ARG A 134 -17.24 5.20 15.28
C ARG A 134 -17.89 5.96 16.43
N SER A 135 -17.15 6.19 17.51
CA SER A 135 -17.65 6.94 18.68
C SER A 135 -16.63 8.00 19.05
N ASN A 136 -16.88 9.23 18.59
CA ASN A 136 -16.81 10.47 19.39
C ASN A 136 -16.53 11.69 18.51
N SER A 137 -17.60 12.26 17.97
CA SER A 137 -17.62 13.68 17.58
C SER A 137 -19.06 14.22 17.57
N THR A 138 -19.72 14.09 18.72
CA THR A 138 -20.76 15.05 19.16
C THR A 138 -20.19 15.91 20.29
N SER A 139 -19.10 16.62 20.01
CA SER A 139 -18.74 17.80 20.81
C SER A 139 -19.63 18.95 20.33
N GLN A 140 -20.69 19.17 21.10
CA GLN A 140 -21.57 20.32 21.02
C GLN A 140 -20.73 21.62 20.98
N LEU A 141 -20.77 22.34 19.86
CA LEU A 141 -20.42 23.75 19.86
C LEU A 141 -21.56 24.50 20.57
N SER A 142 -21.36 24.78 21.87
CA SER A 142 -22.16 25.77 22.58
C SER A 142 -21.95 27.14 21.93
N ARG A 143 -22.95 27.60 21.17
CA ARG A 143 -23.07 29.01 20.79
C ARG A 143 -23.39 29.81 22.07
N SER A 144 -22.38 30.46 22.66
CA SER A 144 -22.60 31.51 23.66
C SER A 144 -22.50 32.88 23.01
N THR A 145 -23.68 33.46 22.84
CA THR A 145 -24.00 34.88 22.61
C THR A 145 -23.25 35.84 23.55
N LEU A 146 -22.74 36.95 23.01
CA LEU A 146 -22.65 38.29 23.65
C LEU A 146 -22.02 39.25 22.63
N ARG A 147 -22.80 39.92 21.77
CA ARG A 147 -23.32 41.30 21.98
C ARG A 147 -22.46 42.14 22.94
N ARG A 148 -21.59 42.97 22.39
CA ARG A 148 -21.61 44.43 22.54
C ARG A 148 -20.82 45.08 21.42
#